data_AF-A0AAF0WUU5-F1
#
_entry.id   AF-A0AAF0WUU5-F1
#
_cell.length_a   1.000
_cell.length_b   1.000
_cell.length_c   1.000
_cell.angle_alpha   90.00
_cell.angle_beta   90.00
_cell.angle_gamma   90.00
#
_symmetry.space_group_name_H-M   'P 1'
#
loop_
_entity.id
_entity.type
_entity.pdbx_description
1 polymer ?
#
loop_
_entity_poly.entity_id
_entity_poly.type
_entity_poly.pdbx_seq_one_letter_code
_entity_poly.pdbx_strand_id
1 'polypeptide(L)'
;MNETKFNFAHHTFELCTDSPSDISGWRSIDCGTNRTQYEGMLQWEMDSSYTETGLNILVQNKTTREELNTLRFFPNNIQDNCYSVPAETLIARYIIRAGFYYGNYDGLSRPPAFSLFINDVIWTTINTAKNNGEPFYKEIMYESNGSGVFKICLVQIKDGGYNRIWSKGVTPYNCDNITGLTDFTAAHENYPPDPVLKDSVQPRGTDTIILTVDVPESAPQIAYFVFYITELFEKDTDERRTMILEIDGQDHGTVEAPSKGETTVVTKYPVIVSGPTINITLTRDKNSTLPPMIAAMEVFTKWATHVKQNYKAPSSGAAGGFISFAFSLMIPFVLLLVA
;
A
#
# COMPACT_ATOMS: atom_id res chain seq x y z
N MET A 1 -23.14 13.71 -3.65
CA MET A 1 -23.15 12.40 -2.97
C MET A 1 -22.97 11.33 -4.03
N ASN A 2 -21.72 11.08 -4.44
CA ASN A 2 -21.40 9.94 -5.31
C ASN A 2 -20.82 8.87 -4.40
N GLU A 3 -21.67 7.94 -4.00
CA GLU A 3 -21.27 6.71 -3.32
C GLU A 3 -20.30 5.97 -4.25
N THR A 4 -19.01 5.99 -3.92
CA THR A 4 -18.03 5.07 -4.50
C THR A 4 -18.39 3.68 -3.99
N LYS A 5 -19.32 3.02 -4.67
CA LYS A 5 -19.78 1.67 -4.34
C LYS A 5 -18.59 0.73 -4.46
N PHE A 6 -18.14 0.22 -3.32
CA PHE A 6 -17.04 -0.73 -3.23
C PHE A 6 -17.53 -2.08 -3.73
N ASN A 7 -16.79 -2.66 -4.66
CA ASN A 7 -17.19 -3.88 -5.34
C ASN A 7 -15.90 -4.69 -5.64
N PHE A 8 -15.73 -5.86 -5.02
CA PHE A 8 -14.59 -6.77 -5.23
C PHE A 8 -15.00 -8.17 -5.66
N ALA A 9 -14.16 -8.88 -6.42
CA ALA A 9 -14.53 -10.12 -7.08
C ALA A 9 -13.50 -11.25 -6.92
N HIS A 10 -13.96 -12.31 -6.25
CA HIS A 10 -13.56 -13.72 -6.37
C HIS A 10 -12.20 -14.15 -5.78
N HIS A 11 -12.24 -15.23 -5.00
CA HIS A 11 -11.09 -15.95 -4.44
C HIS A 11 -11.36 -17.47 -4.53
N THR A 12 -10.36 -18.26 -4.88
CA THR A 12 -10.36 -19.72 -4.63
C THR A 12 -9.12 -20.05 -3.82
N PHE A 13 -9.27 -20.60 -2.62
CA PHE A 13 -8.12 -21.00 -1.78
C PHE A 13 -7.85 -22.49 -1.92
N GLU A 14 -6.62 -22.86 -2.25
CA GLU A 14 -6.12 -24.23 -2.19
C GLU A 14 -4.98 -24.28 -1.16
N LEU A 15 -5.06 -25.18 -0.17
CA LEU A 15 -4.00 -25.44 0.80
C LEU A 15 -3.43 -26.84 0.60
N CYS A 16 -2.10 -27.01 0.59
CA CYS A 16 -1.46 -28.33 0.59
C CYS A 16 -0.49 -28.48 1.78
N THR A 17 -0.56 -29.61 2.50
CA THR A 17 0.46 -30.04 3.49
C THR A 17 1.52 -30.92 2.79
N ASP A 18 2.70 -31.13 3.39
CA ASP A 18 3.97 -31.65 2.80
C ASP A 18 3.95 -33.07 2.13
N SER A 19 2.81 -33.55 1.61
CA SER A 19 2.71 -34.78 0.81
C SER A 19 1.85 -34.58 -0.45
N PRO A 20 2.47 -34.35 -1.63
CA PRO A 20 1.76 -34.13 -2.91
C PRO A 20 0.91 -35.31 -3.39
N SER A 21 1.05 -36.50 -2.78
CA SER A 21 0.35 -37.73 -3.17
C SER A 21 -0.89 -38.04 -2.34
N ASP A 22 -1.23 -37.22 -1.33
CA ASP A 22 -2.43 -37.42 -0.53
C ASP A 22 -3.41 -36.25 -0.72
N ILE A 23 -4.52 -36.53 -1.42
CA ILE A 23 -5.59 -35.55 -1.66
C ILE A 23 -6.27 -35.15 -0.34
N SER A 24 -6.08 -35.93 0.76
CA SER A 24 -6.67 -35.65 2.07
C SER A 24 -6.18 -34.34 2.72
N GLY A 25 -5.01 -33.84 2.31
CA GLY A 25 -4.43 -32.60 2.83
C GLY A 25 -4.95 -31.33 2.14
N TRP A 26 -5.74 -31.46 1.07
CA TRP A 26 -6.21 -30.32 0.30
C TRP A 26 -7.48 -29.71 0.87
N ARG A 27 -7.47 -28.39 1.02
CA ARG A 27 -8.65 -27.59 1.35
C ARG A 27 -8.92 -26.63 0.22
N SER A 28 -10.05 -26.82 -0.47
CA SER A 28 -10.47 -26.00 -1.60
C SER A 28 -11.71 -25.20 -1.24
N ILE A 29 -11.61 -23.86 -1.23
CA ILE A 29 -12.70 -22.95 -0.82
C ILE A 29 -13.24 -22.24 -2.06
N ASP A 30 -14.53 -22.39 -2.34
CA ASP A 30 -15.27 -21.69 -3.39
C ASP A 30 -15.98 -20.48 -2.77
N CYS A 31 -15.47 -19.29 -3.09
CA CYS A 31 -15.99 -18.05 -2.52
C CYS A 31 -17.30 -17.63 -3.19
N GLY A 32 -18.28 -17.25 -2.38
CA GLY A 32 -19.58 -16.82 -2.87
C GLY A 32 -20.59 -17.93 -3.11
N THR A 33 -20.17 -19.20 -3.13
CA THR A 33 -21.08 -20.31 -3.32
C THR A 33 -21.97 -20.56 -2.10
N ASN A 34 -23.12 -21.17 -2.33
CA ASN A 34 -24.06 -21.62 -1.30
C ASN A 34 -24.15 -23.15 -1.21
N ARG A 35 -23.26 -23.86 -1.91
CA ARG A 35 -23.22 -25.32 -1.94
C ARG A 35 -21.79 -25.81 -2.10
N THR A 36 -21.52 -26.98 -1.53
CA THR A 36 -20.29 -27.73 -1.82
C THR A 36 -20.34 -28.26 -3.26
N GLN A 37 -19.24 -28.12 -4.00
CA GLN A 37 -19.10 -28.58 -5.39
C GLN A 37 -17.96 -29.59 -5.51
N TYR A 38 -17.99 -30.43 -6.55
CA TYR A 38 -16.95 -31.42 -6.82
C TYR A 38 -16.40 -31.22 -8.22
N GLU A 39 -15.07 -31.12 -8.32
CA GLU A 39 -14.34 -31.11 -9.58
C GLU A 39 -13.39 -32.31 -9.61
N GLY A 40 -13.85 -33.41 -10.22
CA GLY A 40 -13.14 -34.68 -10.14
C GLY A 40 -13.06 -35.20 -8.71
N MET A 41 -11.85 -35.27 -8.14
CA MET A 41 -11.60 -35.68 -6.76
C MET A 41 -11.49 -34.50 -5.78
N LEU A 42 -11.49 -33.27 -6.27
CA LEU A 42 -11.40 -32.07 -5.44
C LEU A 42 -12.80 -31.67 -4.95
N GLN A 43 -12.91 -31.45 -3.64
CA GLN A 43 -14.11 -30.94 -3.00
C GLN A 43 -13.94 -29.45 -2.72
N TRP A 44 -14.77 -28.64 -3.37
CA TRP A 44 -14.88 -27.20 -3.15
C TRP A 44 -15.95 -26.91 -2.10
N GLU A 45 -15.54 -26.38 -0.95
CA GLU A 45 -16.44 -26.05 0.17
C GLU A 45 -16.85 -24.58 0.17
N MET A 46 -17.92 -24.26 0.91
CA MET A 46 -18.42 -22.89 1.06
C MET A 46 -17.46 -22.02 1.88
N ASP A 47 -17.37 -20.75 1.51
CA ASP A 47 -16.54 -19.78 2.22
C ASP A 47 -17.08 -19.28 3.57
N SER A 48 -18.34 -19.57 3.89
CA SER A 48 -19.02 -19.11 5.11
C SER A 48 -18.36 -19.58 6.41
N SER A 49 -17.55 -20.64 6.35
CA SER A 49 -16.78 -21.15 7.50
C SER A 49 -15.51 -20.34 7.79
N TYR A 50 -15.12 -19.44 6.88
CA TYR A 50 -13.83 -18.75 6.91
C TYR A 50 -13.96 -17.23 7.00
N THR A 51 -15.13 -16.68 6.66
CA THR A 51 -15.40 -15.25 6.73
C THR A 51 -16.87 -14.98 7.01
N GLU A 52 -17.12 -13.98 7.86
CA GLU A 52 -18.47 -13.54 8.25
C GLU A 52 -18.88 -12.25 7.51
N THR A 53 -17.96 -11.65 6.77
CA THR A 53 -18.13 -10.31 6.16
C THR A 53 -18.25 -10.41 4.65
N GLY A 54 -18.74 -9.35 4.01
CA GLY A 54 -18.98 -9.33 2.56
C GLY A 54 -20.28 -10.00 2.11
N LEU A 55 -20.51 -9.96 0.80
CA LEU A 55 -21.72 -10.39 0.13
C LEU A 55 -21.38 -11.33 -1.02
N ASN A 56 -22.26 -12.30 -1.27
CA ASN A 56 -22.09 -13.30 -2.31
C ASN A 56 -22.85 -12.92 -3.57
N ILE A 57 -22.29 -13.16 -4.75
CA ILE A 57 -22.94 -12.87 -6.04
C ILE A 57 -22.44 -13.81 -7.14
N LEU A 58 -23.29 -14.09 -8.12
CA LEU A 58 -22.89 -14.76 -9.36
C LEU A 58 -22.28 -13.75 -10.33
N VAL A 59 -21.22 -14.18 -11.02
CA VAL A 59 -20.68 -13.41 -12.14
C VAL A 59 -21.67 -13.32 -13.29
N GLN A 60 -21.59 -12.24 -14.06
CA GLN A 60 -22.37 -12.08 -15.29
C GLN A 60 -21.77 -12.91 -16.43
N ASN A 61 -20.46 -12.75 -16.62
CA ASN A 61 -19.70 -13.51 -17.61
C ASN A 61 -19.20 -14.78 -16.94
N LYS A 62 -19.82 -15.92 -17.25
CA LYS A 62 -19.42 -17.22 -16.68
C LYS A 62 -18.22 -17.81 -17.41
N THR A 63 -17.44 -18.59 -16.68
CA THR A 63 -16.35 -19.41 -17.22
C THR A 63 -16.75 -20.88 -17.25
N THR A 64 -15.90 -21.72 -17.84
CA THR A 64 -16.06 -23.19 -17.80
C THR A 64 -15.74 -23.79 -16.44
N ARG A 65 -15.09 -23.04 -15.54
CA ARG A 65 -14.75 -23.44 -14.17
C ARG A 65 -15.86 -22.96 -13.24
N GLU A 66 -16.58 -23.90 -12.63
CA GLU A 66 -17.78 -23.60 -11.84
C GLU A 66 -17.44 -22.84 -10.54
N GLU A 67 -16.29 -23.12 -9.94
CA GLU A 67 -15.78 -22.44 -8.76
C GLU A 67 -15.49 -20.95 -9.04
N LEU A 68 -15.30 -20.56 -10.30
CA LEU A 68 -15.07 -19.16 -10.70
C LEU A 68 -16.37 -18.41 -11.02
N ASN A 69 -17.53 -19.10 -11.01
CA ASN A 69 -18.82 -18.50 -11.40
C ASN A 69 -19.55 -17.81 -10.22
N THR A 70 -19.05 -17.99 -9.00
CA THR A 70 -19.50 -17.31 -7.78
C THR A 70 -18.36 -16.51 -7.17
N LEU A 71 -18.71 -15.46 -6.44
CA LEU A 71 -17.74 -14.67 -5.71
C LEU A 71 -18.29 -14.02 -4.45
N ARG A 72 -17.38 -13.70 -3.54
CA ARG A 72 -17.62 -12.80 -2.41
C ARG A 72 -17.00 -11.43 -2.67
N PHE A 73 -17.80 -10.39 -2.45
CA PHE A 73 -17.40 -9.00 -2.54
C PHE A 73 -17.55 -8.27 -1.21
N PHE A 74 -16.75 -7.25 -0.97
CA PHE A 74 -16.74 -6.50 0.28
C PHE A 74 -17.13 -5.03 0.03
N PRO A 75 -18.41 -4.66 0.23
CA PRO A 75 -18.91 -3.33 -0.12
C PRO A 75 -18.68 -2.23 0.92
N ASN A 76 -18.26 -2.58 2.13
CA ASN A 76 -18.09 -1.63 3.24
C ASN A 76 -16.64 -1.64 3.72
N ASN A 77 -16.07 -0.46 3.97
CA ASN A 77 -14.73 -0.28 4.52
C ASN A 77 -14.67 -0.37 6.06
N ILE A 78 -15.77 -0.80 6.69
CA ILE A 78 -15.95 -0.79 8.16
C ILE A 78 -15.56 -2.13 8.79
N GLN A 79 -15.54 -3.21 8.00
CA GLN A 79 -15.26 -4.56 8.48
C GLN A 79 -13.99 -5.12 7.83
N ASP A 80 -13.33 -6.03 8.54
CA ASP A 80 -12.14 -6.73 8.05
C ASP A 80 -12.51 -7.61 6.84
N ASN A 81 -11.90 -7.33 5.70
CA ASN A 81 -12.05 -8.11 4.46
C ASN A 81 -11.10 -9.31 4.50
N CYS A 82 -11.31 -10.19 5.48
CA CYS A 82 -10.37 -11.26 5.79
C CYS A 82 -11.04 -12.62 5.87
N TYR A 83 -10.25 -13.63 5.51
CA TYR A 83 -10.51 -15.04 5.73
C TYR A 83 -9.67 -15.52 6.89
N SER A 84 -10.28 -16.17 7.88
CA SER A 84 -9.57 -16.86 8.95
C SER A 84 -9.46 -18.32 8.59
N VAL A 85 -8.26 -18.75 8.20
CA VAL A 85 -7.99 -20.08 7.66
C VAL A 85 -7.39 -20.96 8.76
N PRO A 86 -8.07 -22.05 9.17
CA PRO A 86 -7.53 -23.01 10.13
C PRO A 86 -6.22 -23.60 9.64
N ALA A 87 -5.28 -23.76 10.55
CA ALA A 87 -3.96 -24.29 10.32
C ALA A 87 -3.56 -25.23 11.46
N GLU A 88 -2.45 -25.94 11.28
CA GLU A 88 -1.82 -26.71 12.34
C GLU A 88 -1.36 -25.82 13.50
N THR A 89 -1.44 -26.37 14.72
CA THR A 89 -0.92 -25.74 15.95
C THR A 89 0.58 -25.94 16.12
N LEU A 90 1.21 -26.69 15.19
CA LEU A 90 2.65 -26.78 15.02
C LEU A 90 3.06 -26.01 13.77
N ILE A 91 4.33 -25.61 13.71
CA ILE A 91 4.88 -24.96 12.52
C ILE A 91 4.81 -25.95 11.35
N ALA A 92 3.99 -25.60 10.37
CA ALA A 92 3.82 -26.33 9.12
C ALA A 92 3.93 -25.38 7.92
N ARG A 93 4.32 -25.94 6.78
CA ARG A 93 4.39 -25.25 5.49
C ARG A 93 3.15 -25.56 4.66
N TYR A 94 2.68 -24.54 3.96
CA TYR A 94 1.51 -24.59 3.11
C TYR A 94 1.86 -24.06 1.73
N ILE A 95 1.36 -24.71 0.69
CA ILE A 95 1.18 -24.06 -0.61
C ILE A 95 -0.20 -23.42 -0.57
N ILE A 96 -0.26 -22.10 -0.74
CA ILE A 96 -1.50 -21.34 -0.83
C ILE A 96 -1.66 -20.88 -2.28
N ARG A 97 -2.75 -21.29 -2.93
CA ARG A 97 -3.17 -20.78 -4.24
C ARG A 97 -4.41 -19.92 -4.07
N ALA A 98 -4.43 -18.73 -4.69
CA ALA A 98 -5.57 -17.82 -4.76
C ALA A 98 -5.94 -17.53 -6.22
N GLY A 99 -7.18 -17.85 -6.62
CA GLY A 99 -7.73 -17.56 -7.95
C GLY A 99 -8.53 -16.26 -8.00
N PHE A 100 -8.49 -15.54 -9.12
CA PHE A 100 -9.10 -14.22 -9.29
C PHE A 100 -9.84 -14.12 -10.61
N TYR A 101 -11.10 -13.69 -10.56
CA TYR A 101 -11.91 -13.46 -11.76
C TYR A 101 -12.98 -12.40 -11.50
N TYR A 102 -12.96 -11.31 -12.28
CA TYR A 102 -13.92 -10.22 -12.12
C TYR A 102 -15.31 -10.56 -12.68
N GLY A 103 -15.36 -11.26 -13.81
CA GLY A 103 -16.61 -11.74 -14.42
C GLY A 103 -17.67 -10.66 -14.71
N ASN A 104 -17.27 -9.39 -14.67
CA ASN A 104 -18.15 -8.22 -14.75
C ASN A 104 -19.38 -8.32 -13.84
N TYR A 105 -19.21 -8.85 -12.63
CA TYR A 105 -20.33 -9.22 -11.76
C TYR A 105 -21.28 -8.05 -11.42
N ASP A 106 -20.75 -6.82 -11.36
CA ASP A 106 -21.49 -5.59 -11.07
C ASP A 106 -21.93 -4.81 -12.33
N GLY A 107 -21.59 -5.32 -13.52
CA GLY A 107 -21.93 -4.69 -14.80
C GLY A 107 -21.14 -3.42 -15.11
N LEU A 108 -20.13 -3.04 -14.31
CA LEU A 108 -19.44 -1.75 -14.46
C LEU A 108 -18.28 -1.79 -15.47
N SER A 109 -17.84 -2.99 -15.89
CA SER A 109 -16.66 -3.20 -16.75
C SER A 109 -15.40 -2.51 -16.22
N ARG A 110 -15.30 -2.37 -14.89
CA ARG A 110 -14.21 -1.69 -14.19
C ARG A 110 -13.61 -2.63 -13.14
N PRO A 111 -12.78 -3.59 -13.57
CA PRO A 111 -12.13 -4.53 -12.66
C PRO A 111 -11.28 -3.80 -11.61
N PRO A 112 -11.38 -4.16 -10.32
CA PRO A 112 -10.64 -3.50 -9.26
C PRO A 112 -9.19 -4.01 -9.11
N ALA A 113 -8.37 -3.24 -8.37
CA ALA A 113 -7.05 -3.64 -7.92
C ALA A 113 -6.97 -3.62 -6.37
N PHE A 114 -6.29 -4.61 -5.80
CA PHE A 114 -6.14 -4.78 -4.36
C PHE A 114 -4.88 -5.58 -4.02
N SER A 115 -4.46 -5.52 -2.76
CA SER A 115 -3.36 -6.32 -2.23
C SER A 115 -3.89 -7.45 -1.35
N LEU A 116 -3.23 -8.59 -1.43
CA LEU A 116 -3.39 -9.71 -0.51
C LEU A 116 -2.37 -9.59 0.61
N PHE A 117 -2.83 -9.82 1.83
CA PHE A 117 -2.01 -9.95 3.01
C PHE A 117 -2.19 -11.34 3.60
N ILE A 118 -1.11 -11.93 4.10
CA ILE A 118 -1.17 -13.10 4.97
C ILE A 118 -0.78 -12.61 6.36
N ASN A 119 -1.74 -12.70 7.29
CA ASN A 119 -1.78 -11.93 8.52
C ASN A 119 -1.59 -10.44 8.19
N ASP A 120 -0.49 -9.84 8.62
CA ASP A 120 -0.19 -8.42 8.39
C ASP A 120 0.96 -8.20 7.39
N VAL A 121 1.38 -9.27 6.70
CA VAL A 121 2.47 -9.21 5.71
C VAL A 121 1.90 -9.26 4.30
N ILE A 122 2.33 -8.33 3.45
CA ILE A 122 1.92 -8.31 2.05
C ILE A 122 2.38 -9.60 1.34
N TRP A 123 1.43 -10.28 0.71
CA TRP A 123 1.71 -11.40 -0.17
C TRP A 123 1.92 -10.91 -1.60
N THR A 124 0.91 -10.26 -2.20
CA THR A 124 0.98 -9.82 -3.60
C THR A 124 -0.10 -8.80 -3.94
N THR A 125 0.01 -8.18 -5.12
CA THR A 125 -1.00 -7.28 -5.67
C THR A 125 -1.75 -7.93 -6.82
N ILE A 126 -3.06 -7.79 -6.77
CA ILE A 126 -4.02 -8.27 -7.75
C ILE A 126 -4.50 -7.09 -8.58
N ASN A 127 -4.43 -7.25 -9.90
CA ASN A 127 -5.03 -6.34 -10.85
C ASN A 127 -5.73 -7.19 -11.93
N THR A 128 -7.04 -7.29 -11.82
CA THR A 128 -7.85 -8.11 -12.72
C THR A 128 -8.04 -7.48 -14.11
N ALA A 129 -7.71 -6.19 -14.27
CA ALA A 129 -7.70 -5.52 -15.57
C ALA A 129 -6.55 -6.00 -16.47
N LYS A 130 -5.41 -6.39 -15.88
CA LYS A 130 -4.18 -6.70 -16.62
C LYS A 130 -4.23 -8.03 -17.38
N ASN A 131 -5.20 -8.90 -17.10
CA ASN A 131 -5.30 -10.22 -17.72
C ASN A 131 -6.39 -10.30 -18.80
N ASN A 132 -6.71 -9.17 -19.47
CA ASN A 132 -7.79 -9.07 -20.46
C ASN A 132 -9.15 -9.60 -19.98
N GLY A 133 -9.40 -9.55 -18.66
CA GLY A 133 -10.62 -10.07 -18.06
C GLY A 133 -10.66 -11.59 -17.86
N GLU A 134 -9.60 -12.33 -18.18
CA GLU A 134 -9.51 -13.78 -17.95
C GLU A 134 -9.13 -14.10 -16.49
N PRO A 135 -9.52 -15.29 -15.97
CA PRO A 135 -9.09 -15.75 -14.66
C PRO A 135 -7.57 -15.91 -14.55
N PHE A 136 -7.00 -15.66 -13.38
CA PHE A 136 -5.60 -15.98 -13.08
C PHE A 136 -5.41 -16.36 -11.61
N TYR A 137 -4.25 -16.97 -11.33
CA TYR A 137 -3.92 -17.51 -10.02
C TYR A 137 -2.63 -16.90 -9.47
N LYS A 138 -2.53 -16.82 -8.15
CA LYS A 138 -1.32 -16.48 -7.40
C LYS A 138 -1.01 -17.58 -6.40
N GLU A 139 0.26 -17.92 -6.27
CA GLU A 139 0.72 -18.99 -5.39
C GLU A 139 1.82 -18.47 -4.45
N ILE A 140 1.89 -19.05 -3.26
CA ILE A 140 2.97 -18.83 -2.29
C ILE A 140 3.20 -20.07 -1.43
N MET A 141 4.45 -20.27 -1.03
CA MET A 141 4.80 -21.16 0.06
C MET A 141 4.81 -20.36 1.36
N TYR A 142 3.91 -20.68 2.29
CA TYR A 142 3.74 -20.00 3.57
C TYR A 142 4.13 -20.94 4.72
N GLU A 143 4.99 -20.48 5.62
CA GLU A 143 5.31 -21.19 6.87
C GLU A 143 4.50 -20.56 8.01
N SER A 144 3.66 -21.38 8.65
CA SER A 144 2.83 -20.93 9.77
C SER A 144 3.63 -20.74 11.05
N ASN A 145 3.11 -19.92 11.95
CA ASN A 145 3.68 -19.70 13.29
C ASN A 145 3.19 -20.71 14.34
N GLY A 146 2.42 -21.75 13.95
CA GLY A 146 1.80 -22.70 14.87
C GLY A 146 0.65 -22.13 15.71
N SER A 147 0.06 -21.00 15.35
CA SER A 147 -1.08 -20.43 16.09
C SER A 147 -2.41 -21.15 15.86
N GLY A 148 -2.45 -22.15 14.95
CA GLY A 148 -3.66 -22.87 14.59
C GLY A 148 -4.59 -22.14 13.61
N VAL A 149 -4.25 -20.90 13.22
CA VAL A 149 -5.01 -20.10 12.26
C VAL A 149 -4.09 -19.06 11.61
N PHE A 150 -4.31 -18.75 10.34
CA PHE A 150 -3.74 -17.54 9.75
C PHE A 150 -4.83 -16.77 9.00
N LYS A 151 -4.64 -15.46 8.87
CA LYS A 151 -5.58 -14.61 8.14
C LYS A 151 -5.10 -14.39 6.72
N ILE A 152 -6.01 -14.39 5.76
CA ILE A 152 -5.76 -13.82 4.43
C ILE A 152 -6.68 -12.62 4.27
N CYS A 153 -6.09 -11.43 4.12
CA CYS A 153 -6.84 -10.17 4.07
C CYS A 153 -6.68 -9.50 2.71
N LEU A 154 -7.76 -8.86 2.26
CA LEU A 154 -7.83 -8.09 1.02
C LEU A 154 -7.84 -6.60 1.37
N VAL A 155 -6.89 -5.84 0.83
CA VAL A 155 -6.81 -4.40 1.05
C VAL A 155 -6.85 -3.68 -0.28
N GLN A 156 -7.85 -2.83 -0.49
CA GLN A 156 -8.00 -2.06 -1.72
C GLN A 156 -6.76 -1.19 -1.99
N ILE A 157 -6.31 -1.18 -3.23
CA ILE A 157 -5.38 -0.16 -3.71
C ILE A 157 -6.23 1.07 -4.03
N LYS A 158 -6.13 2.12 -3.21
CA LYS A 158 -6.73 3.42 -3.58
C LYS A 158 -6.01 3.94 -4.83
N ASP A 159 -6.76 4.53 -5.75
CA ASP A 159 -6.28 4.96 -7.08
C ASP A 159 -4.91 5.63 -7.00
N GLY A 160 -3.98 5.18 -7.85
CA GLY A 160 -2.57 5.61 -7.84
C GLY A 160 -1.55 4.51 -8.17
N GLY A 161 -1.98 3.25 -8.38
CA GLY A 161 -1.15 2.18 -9.01
C GLY A 161 0.00 1.61 -8.18
N TYR A 162 0.32 2.21 -7.03
CA TYR A 162 1.35 1.75 -6.09
C TYR A 162 0.72 1.48 -4.72
N ASN A 163 1.13 0.42 -4.02
CA ASN A 163 0.67 0.04 -2.67
C ASN A 163 1.14 1.03 -1.59
N ARG A 164 0.80 2.30 -1.74
CA ARG A 164 1.11 3.35 -0.78
C ARG A 164 -0.15 3.69 0.00
N ILE A 165 -0.04 3.57 1.32
CA ILE A 165 -1.05 4.10 2.21
C ILE A 165 -0.77 5.59 2.36
N TRP A 166 -1.81 6.40 2.19
CA TRP A 166 -1.81 7.84 2.45
C TRP A 166 -2.79 8.10 3.61
N SER A 167 -2.31 8.65 4.72
CA SER A 167 -3.08 9.06 5.88
C SER A 167 -3.07 10.58 6.03
N LYS A 168 -4.17 11.11 6.51
CA LYS A 168 -4.27 12.53 6.83
C LYS A 168 -3.33 12.86 7.99
N GLY A 169 -2.41 13.81 7.78
CA GLY A 169 -1.56 14.34 8.85
C GLY A 169 -2.29 15.34 9.74
N VAL A 170 -1.66 15.73 10.86
CA VAL A 170 -2.14 16.83 11.71
C VAL A 170 -1.79 18.15 11.05
N THR A 171 -2.77 19.00 10.78
CA THR A 171 -2.52 20.36 10.31
C THR A 171 -1.78 21.13 11.41
N PRO A 172 -0.60 21.72 11.13
CA PRO A 172 0.13 22.50 12.12
C PRO A 172 -0.72 23.62 12.71
N TYR A 173 -0.50 23.96 13.98
CA TYR A 173 -1.33 24.92 14.71
C TYR A 173 -1.40 26.32 14.06
N ASN A 174 -0.34 26.71 13.33
CA ASN A 174 -0.25 27.98 12.62
C ASN A 174 -0.70 27.90 11.16
N CYS A 175 -1.30 26.79 10.74
CA CYS A 175 -1.68 26.56 9.35
C CYS A 175 -3.17 26.23 9.19
N ASP A 176 -3.66 26.45 7.98
CA ASP A 176 -4.99 26.09 7.53
C ASP A 176 -4.89 25.02 6.44
N ASN A 177 -5.90 24.14 6.37
CA ASN A 177 -6.07 23.24 5.25
C ASN A 177 -6.88 23.95 4.16
N ILE A 178 -6.33 23.96 2.96
CA ILE A 178 -6.86 24.67 1.81
C ILE A 178 -7.18 23.65 0.72
N THR A 179 -8.43 23.66 0.27
CA THR A 179 -8.92 22.85 -0.86
C THR A 179 -9.28 23.79 -1.99
N GLY A 180 -8.82 23.50 -3.20
CA GLY A 180 -9.03 24.41 -4.34
C GLY A 180 -9.14 23.77 -5.72
N LEU A 181 -8.76 22.50 -5.87
CA LEU A 181 -8.71 21.82 -7.17
C LEU A 181 -9.92 20.92 -7.43
N THR A 182 -10.52 21.11 -8.59
CA THR A 182 -11.54 20.18 -9.13
C THR A 182 -10.89 19.08 -9.97
N ASP A 183 -9.84 19.42 -10.73
CA ASP A 183 -9.18 18.50 -11.67
C ASP A 183 -7.69 18.84 -11.87
N PHE A 184 -6.91 17.86 -12.32
CA PHE A 184 -5.47 18.02 -12.63
C PHE A 184 -5.25 18.16 -14.14
N THR A 185 -4.26 18.97 -14.52
CA THR A 185 -3.97 19.28 -15.93
C THR A 185 -2.80 18.46 -16.48
N ALA A 186 -2.05 17.77 -15.63
CA ALA A 186 -0.88 16.99 -15.98
C ALA A 186 -0.75 15.71 -15.15
N ALA A 187 -0.03 14.73 -15.69
CA ALA A 187 0.32 13.51 -14.95
C ALA A 187 1.35 13.80 -13.86
N HIS A 188 1.20 13.15 -12.70
CA HIS A 188 2.05 13.37 -11.54
C HIS A 188 3.30 12.48 -11.55
N GLU A 189 4.47 13.07 -11.32
CA GLU A 189 5.68 12.31 -11.00
C GLU A 189 5.46 11.50 -9.71
N ASN A 190 6.04 10.31 -9.65
CA ASN A 190 5.83 9.35 -8.56
C ASN A 190 4.35 8.93 -8.35
N TYR A 191 3.42 9.27 -9.27
CA TYR A 191 2.01 8.84 -9.31
C TYR A 191 1.22 8.87 -7.99
N PRO A 192 1.35 9.89 -7.12
CA PRO A 192 0.51 10.01 -5.92
C PRO A 192 -0.99 10.01 -6.30
N PRO A 193 -1.89 9.53 -5.43
CA PRO A 193 -3.33 9.61 -5.66
C PRO A 193 -3.80 11.06 -5.80
N ASP A 194 -4.64 11.36 -6.80
CA ASP A 194 -5.26 12.68 -6.98
C ASP A 194 -5.88 13.25 -5.69
N PRO A 195 -6.60 12.48 -4.84
CA PRO A 195 -7.17 13.02 -3.59
C PRO A 195 -6.12 13.58 -2.62
N VAL A 196 -4.89 13.06 -2.65
CA VAL A 196 -3.78 13.54 -1.79
C VAL A 196 -3.30 14.92 -2.23
N LEU A 197 -3.40 15.21 -3.53
CA LEU A 197 -2.86 16.43 -4.12
C LEU A 197 -3.88 17.58 -4.17
N LYS A 198 -5.17 17.32 -3.92
CA LYS A 198 -6.26 18.34 -4.02
C LYS A 198 -6.34 19.25 -2.79
N ASP A 199 -5.72 18.85 -1.69
CA ASP A 199 -5.64 19.59 -0.45
C ASP A 199 -4.20 20.06 -0.21
N SER A 200 -4.03 21.17 0.50
CA SER A 200 -2.70 21.66 0.88
C SER A 200 -2.75 22.40 2.20
N VAL A 201 -1.61 22.39 2.90
CA VAL A 201 -1.43 23.18 4.10
C VAL A 201 -0.76 24.50 3.75
N GLN A 202 -1.32 25.59 4.28
CA GLN A 202 -0.81 26.96 4.11
C GLN A 202 -0.74 27.65 5.49
N PRO A 203 0.28 28.47 5.78
CA PRO A 203 0.35 29.18 7.05
C PRO A 203 -0.68 30.31 7.15
N ARG A 204 -1.17 30.55 8.37
CA ARG A 204 -2.11 31.62 8.72
C ARG A 204 -1.36 32.84 9.21
N GLY A 205 -1.18 33.82 8.33
CA GLY A 205 -0.56 35.10 8.69
C GLY A 205 0.92 35.01 9.10
N THR A 206 1.56 33.87 8.84
CA THR A 206 3.01 33.65 8.98
C THR A 206 3.60 33.25 7.64
N ASP A 207 4.92 33.33 7.50
CA ASP A 207 5.62 32.96 6.28
C ASP A 207 6.18 31.52 6.30
N THR A 208 5.88 30.74 7.34
CA THR A 208 6.52 29.44 7.58
C THR A 208 5.53 28.33 7.92
N ILE A 209 5.71 27.16 7.29
CA ILE A 209 5.10 25.89 7.70
C ILE A 209 6.15 25.08 8.45
N ILE A 210 5.76 24.47 9.57
CA ILE A 210 6.61 23.52 10.31
C ILE A 210 5.86 22.19 10.38
N LEU A 211 6.44 21.15 9.80
CA LEU A 211 5.97 19.76 9.84
C LEU A 211 6.94 18.92 10.67
N THR A 212 6.44 17.88 11.33
CA THR A 212 7.23 17.04 12.22
C THR A 212 7.09 15.57 11.85
N VAL A 213 8.19 14.85 11.64
CA VAL A 213 8.23 13.41 11.30
C VAL A 213 8.89 12.64 12.42
N ASP A 214 8.18 11.70 13.04
CA ASP A 214 8.76 10.82 14.06
C ASP A 214 9.54 9.66 13.42
N VAL A 215 10.81 9.49 13.80
CA VAL A 215 11.65 8.41 13.29
C VAL A 215 12.04 7.42 14.39
N PRO A 216 12.14 6.11 14.05
CA PRO A 216 12.27 5.06 15.05
C PRO A 216 13.63 5.05 15.75
N GLU A 217 14.71 5.47 15.08
CA GLU A 217 16.05 5.50 15.67
C GLU A 217 16.45 6.93 16.09
N SER A 218 16.94 7.07 17.32
CA SER A 218 17.53 8.33 17.80
C SER A 218 18.97 8.53 17.32
N ALA A 219 19.58 7.50 16.74
CA ALA A 219 20.92 7.58 16.16
C ALA A 219 20.86 8.21 14.76
N PRO A 220 21.97 8.81 14.27
CA PRO A 220 22.03 9.33 12.91
C PRO A 220 21.77 8.24 11.87
N GLN A 221 20.75 8.45 11.04
CA GLN A 221 20.30 7.53 10.00
C GLN A 221 20.12 8.26 8.66
N ILE A 222 20.18 7.51 7.56
CA ILE A 222 19.93 8.05 6.21
C ILE A 222 18.43 8.01 5.92
N ALA A 223 17.91 9.15 5.48
CA ALA A 223 16.55 9.33 5.02
C ALA A 223 16.49 9.78 3.54
N TYR A 224 15.41 9.38 2.89
CA TYR A 224 14.97 9.82 1.56
C TYR A 224 13.64 10.55 1.73
N PHE A 225 13.56 11.81 1.29
CA PHE A 225 12.35 12.62 1.37
C PHE A 225 11.77 12.85 -0.03
N VAL A 226 10.44 12.83 -0.12
CA VAL A 226 9.68 13.26 -1.29
C VAL A 226 8.66 14.29 -0.83
N PHE A 227 8.64 15.46 -1.46
CA PHE A 227 7.67 16.52 -1.20
C PHE A 227 6.82 16.76 -2.44
N TYR A 228 5.52 16.94 -2.25
CA TYR A 228 4.54 17.19 -3.28
C TYR A 228 3.98 18.60 -3.12
N ILE A 229 4.39 19.49 -4.01
CA ILE A 229 3.95 20.89 -4.02
C ILE A 229 2.96 21.07 -5.15
N THR A 230 1.68 21.16 -4.80
CA THR A 230 0.59 21.41 -5.75
C THR A 230 0.17 22.88 -5.66
N GLU A 231 0.05 23.56 -6.78
CA GLU A 231 -0.59 24.88 -6.81
C GLU A 231 -2.10 24.72 -7.01
N LEU A 232 -2.87 25.19 -6.02
CA LEU A 232 -4.32 25.05 -6.02
C LEU A 232 -5.02 26.23 -6.71
N PHE A 233 -4.33 27.37 -6.86
CA PHE A 233 -4.93 28.62 -7.30
C PHE A 233 -4.28 29.14 -8.58
N GLU A 234 -5.08 29.88 -9.36
CA GLU A 234 -4.52 30.66 -10.46
C GLU A 234 -3.66 31.77 -9.85
N LYS A 235 -2.47 31.99 -10.42
CA LYS A 235 -1.57 33.08 -10.03
C LYS A 235 -1.67 34.20 -11.06
N ASP A 236 -1.69 35.44 -10.59
CA ASP A 236 -1.46 36.58 -11.48
C ASP A 236 -0.01 36.59 -12.02
N THR A 237 0.26 37.38 -13.06
CA THR A 237 1.55 37.36 -13.77
C THR A 237 2.78 37.73 -12.91
N ASP A 238 2.56 38.51 -11.85
CA ASP A 238 3.57 38.92 -10.88
C ASP A 238 3.57 38.04 -9.62
N GLU A 239 2.59 37.16 -9.48
CA GLU A 239 2.49 36.27 -8.34
C GLU A 239 3.39 35.04 -8.48
N ARG A 240 4.17 34.79 -7.41
CA ARG A 240 5.02 33.62 -7.30
C ARG A 240 4.88 33.01 -5.91
N ARG A 241 4.91 31.68 -5.89
CA ARG A 241 4.96 30.89 -4.66
C ARG A 241 6.26 30.11 -4.65
N THR A 242 7.20 30.62 -3.88
CA THR A 242 8.55 30.08 -3.77
C THR A 242 8.88 29.93 -2.29
N MET A 243 9.36 28.76 -1.90
CA MET A 243 9.73 28.48 -0.51
C MET A 243 11.13 27.88 -0.39
N ILE A 244 11.80 28.20 0.70
CA ILE A 244 13.04 27.60 1.16
C ILE A 244 12.67 26.35 1.95
N LEU A 245 13.30 25.22 1.63
CA LEU A 245 13.11 23.93 2.28
C LEU A 245 14.26 23.67 3.23
N GLU A 246 13.96 23.50 4.51
CA GLU A 246 14.91 23.06 5.53
C GLU A 246 14.49 21.74 6.17
N ILE A 247 15.46 20.87 6.45
CA ILE A 247 15.25 19.60 7.18
C ILE A 247 16.20 19.62 8.37
N ASP A 248 15.66 19.54 9.59
CA ASP A 248 16.39 19.73 10.86
C ASP A 248 17.24 21.02 10.91
N GLY A 249 16.73 22.09 10.29
CA GLY A 249 17.41 23.39 10.21
C GLY A 249 18.56 23.44 9.20
N GLN A 250 18.77 22.37 8.43
CA GLN A 250 19.71 22.38 7.31
C GLN A 250 19.00 22.84 6.03
N ASP A 251 19.56 23.82 5.34
CA ASP A 251 19.06 24.30 4.05
C ASP A 251 19.22 23.24 2.94
N HIS A 252 18.11 22.95 2.26
CA HIS A 252 18.04 22.06 1.10
C HIS A 252 17.65 22.80 -0.19
N GLY A 253 17.69 24.13 -0.17
CA GLY A 253 17.47 24.99 -1.31
C GLY A 253 16.02 25.43 -1.47
N THR A 254 15.74 26.03 -2.62
CA THR A 254 14.46 26.67 -2.91
C THR A 254 13.60 25.78 -3.82
N VAL A 255 12.28 25.81 -3.58
CA VAL A 255 11.24 25.12 -4.36
C VAL A 255 10.24 26.16 -4.85
N GLU A 256 9.92 26.15 -6.14
CA GLU A 256 8.86 26.98 -6.72
C GLU A 256 7.64 26.10 -7.03
N ALA A 257 6.45 26.54 -6.59
CA ALA A 257 5.22 25.83 -6.91
C ALA A 257 4.89 25.99 -8.40
N PRO A 258 4.32 24.96 -9.05
CA PRO A 258 4.05 24.97 -10.48
C PRO A 258 2.81 25.83 -10.83
N SER A 259 2.29 25.69 -12.06
CA SER A 259 1.03 26.32 -12.44
C SER A 259 -0.16 25.66 -11.75
N LYS A 260 -1.33 26.32 -11.76
CA LYS A 260 -2.56 25.76 -11.18
C LYS A 260 -2.85 24.37 -11.73
N GLY A 261 -3.11 23.42 -10.83
CA GLY A 261 -3.46 22.05 -11.21
C GLY A 261 -2.27 21.18 -11.64
N GLU A 262 -1.06 21.67 -11.47
CA GLU A 262 0.19 20.91 -11.61
C GLU A 262 0.79 20.62 -10.23
N THR A 263 1.65 19.61 -10.17
CA THR A 263 2.38 19.22 -8.96
C THR A 263 3.86 19.11 -9.27
N THR A 264 4.68 19.81 -8.49
CA THR A 264 6.14 19.64 -8.47
C THR A 264 6.51 18.62 -7.41
N VAL A 265 7.27 17.60 -7.80
CA VAL A 265 7.82 16.59 -6.89
C VAL A 265 9.27 16.93 -6.58
N VAL A 266 9.59 17.08 -5.30
CA VAL A 266 10.94 17.40 -4.85
C VAL A 266 11.49 16.24 -4.03
N THR A 267 12.58 15.64 -4.50
CA THR A 267 13.24 14.53 -3.81
C THR A 267 14.55 14.98 -3.15
N LYS A 268 14.81 14.58 -1.91
CA LYS A 268 16.09 14.81 -1.22
C LYS A 268 16.68 13.50 -0.70
N TYR A 269 17.87 13.18 -1.18
CA TYR A 269 18.65 12.01 -0.75
C TYR A 269 20.13 12.12 -1.13
N PRO A 270 21.06 11.61 -0.29
CA PRO A 270 20.83 11.17 1.09
C PRO A 270 20.69 12.38 2.03
N VAL A 271 19.79 12.30 3.01
CA VAL A 271 19.71 13.27 4.12
C VAL A 271 20.03 12.54 5.42
N ILE A 272 20.91 13.09 6.25
CA ILE A 272 21.27 12.53 7.55
C ILE A 272 20.37 13.17 8.60
N VAL A 273 19.59 12.36 9.31
CA VAL A 273 18.61 12.81 10.31
C VAL A 273 18.78 12.03 11.61
N SER A 274 18.33 12.60 12.72
CA SER A 274 18.37 11.94 14.04
C SER A 274 17.02 12.11 14.75
N GLY A 275 16.48 11.01 15.29
CA GLY A 275 15.21 11.04 16.03
C GLY A 275 15.29 11.70 17.41
N PRO A 276 14.17 11.71 18.16
CA PRO A 276 12.92 11.01 17.85
C PRO A 276 12.03 11.71 16.82
N THR A 277 12.23 13.01 16.60
CA THR A 277 11.37 13.83 15.72
C THR A 277 12.24 14.73 14.84
N ILE A 278 11.96 14.72 13.54
CA ILE A 278 12.59 15.54 12.51
C ILE A 278 11.68 16.72 12.21
N ASN A 279 12.24 17.91 12.09
CA ASN A 279 11.51 19.11 11.70
C ASN A 279 11.72 19.41 10.21
N ILE A 280 10.64 19.61 9.47
CA ILE A 280 10.65 20.09 8.09
C ILE A 280 10.06 21.49 8.09
N THR A 281 10.84 22.45 7.62
CA THR A 281 10.43 23.85 7.55
C THR A 281 10.31 24.27 6.09
N LEU A 282 9.17 24.85 5.73
CA LEU A 282 8.97 25.54 4.46
C LEU A 282 8.75 27.02 4.75
N THR A 283 9.73 27.86 4.44
CA THR A 283 9.67 29.31 4.67
C THR A 283 9.53 30.04 3.35
N ARG A 284 8.66 31.03 3.26
CA ARG A 284 8.51 31.90 2.09
C ARG A 284 9.87 32.48 1.68
N ASP A 285 10.25 32.31 0.43
CA ASP A 285 11.41 33.00 -0.12
C ASP A 285 11.14 34.51 -0.21
N LYS A 286 12.18 35.32 -0.03
CA LYS A 286 12.08 36.80 -0.09
C LYS A 286 11.51 37.33 -1.41
N ASN A 287 11.64 36.59 -2.52
CA ASN A 287 11.12 36.97 -3.83
C ASN A 287 9.71 36.39 -4.09
N SER A 288 9.17 35.57 -3.18
CA SER A 288 7.82 35.03 -3.28
C SER A 288 6.79 36.08 -2.88
N THR A 289 5.69 36.20 -3.61
CA THR A 289 4.56 37.06 -3.23
C THR A 289 3.49 36.30 -2.43
N LEU A 290 3.45 34.98 -2.61
CA LEU A 290 2.49 34.08 -1.97
C LEU A 290 3.13 33.28 -0.81
N PRO A 291 2.34 32.89 0.21
CA PRO A 291 2.82 32.08 1.32
C PRO A 291 3.21 30.66 0.88
N PRO A 292 4.01 29.89 1.65
CA PRO A 292 4.31 28.52 1.30
C PRO A 292 3.06 27.62 1.29
N MET A 293 3.06 26.59 0.46
CA MET A 293 2.04 25.54 0.42
C MET A 293 2.69 24.18 0.16
N ILE A 294 2.12 23.13 0.75
CA ILE A 294 2.51 21.74 0.50
C ILE A 294 1.28 20.85 0.55
N ALA A 295 1.16 19.95 -0.42
CA ALA A 295 0.07 18.99 -0.49
C ALA A 295 0.43 17.69 0.23
N ALA A 296 1.64 17.18 0.00
CA ALA A 296 2.05 15.90 0.58
C ALA A 296 3.54 15.74 0.84
N MET A 297 3.89 14.76 1.68
CA MET A 297 5.26 14.31 1.92
C MET A 297 5.33 12.81 2.16
N GLU A 298 6.37 12.17 1.61
CA GLU A 298 6.80 10.80 1.96
C GLU A 298 8.21 10.85 2.55
N VAL A 299 8.44 10.08 3.62
CA VAL A 299 9.76 9.92 4.23
C VAL A 299 10.09 8.44 4.31
N PHE A 300 11.29 8.08 3.88
CA PHE A 300 11.78 6.71 3.93
C PHE A 300 13.10 6.68 4.68
N THR A 301 13.25 5.74 5.60
CA THR A 301 14.46 5.56 6.40
C THR A 301 14.98 4.16 6.24
N LYS A 302 16.30 3.99 6.18
CA LYS A 302 16.89 2.65 6.11
C LYS A 302 16.81 1.99 7.49
N TRP A 303 16.06 0.89 7.61
CA TRP A 303 16.08 0.08 8.83
C TRP A 303 17.39 -0.68 8.93
N ALA A 304 18.20 -0.40 9.95
CA ALA A 304 19.34 -1.24 10.27
C ALA A 304 18.83 -2.51 10.95
N THR A 305 18.84 -3.65 10.25
CA THR A 305 18.57 -4.94 10.91
C THR A 305 19.65 -5.19 11.95
N HIS A 306 19.34 -4.93 13.23
CA HIS A 306 20.13 -5.39 14.36
C HIS A 306 19.98 -6.90 14.55
N VAL A 307 20.28 -7.69 13.52
CA VAL A 307 20.59 -9.11 13.71
C VAL A 307 22.10 -9.21 13.83
N LYS A 308 22.62 -9.01 15.05
CA LYS A 308 23.90 -9.64 15.41
C LYS A 308 23.65 -11.13 15.44
N GLN A 309 23.74 -11.81 14.29
CA GLN A 309 23.93 -13.26 14.32
C GLN A 309 25.30 -13.50 14.96
N ASN A 310 25.29 -13.92 16.21
CA ASN A 310 26.41 -14.65 16.81
C ASN A 310 26.50 -16.02 16.12
N TYR A 311 26.84 -16.04 14.84
CA TYR A 311 27.25 -17.25 14.17
C TYR A 311 28.75 -17.43 14.46
N LYS A 312 29.06 -18.18 15.53
CA LYS A 312 30.40 -18.75 15.67
C LYS A 312 30.57 -19.73 14.51
N ALA A 313 31.32 -19.31 13.50
CA ALA A 313 31.75 -20.21 12.43
C ALA A 313 32.45 -21.43 13.06
N PRO A 314 32.11 -22.67 12.66
CA PRO A 314 32.91 -23.82 13.00
C PRO A 314 34.28 -23.65 12.36
N SER A 315 35.32 -23.83 13.15
CA SER A 315 36.69 -23.93 12.66
C SER A 315 36.83 -25.19 11.81
N SER A 316 37.05 -25.05 10.50
CA SER A 316 38.06 -25.77 9.70
C SER A 316 37.77 -25.74 8.20
N GLY A 317 38.83 -25.54 7.40
CA GLY A 317 38.97 -26.21 6.10
C GLY A 317 38.52 -25.46 4.84
N ALA A 318 39.43 -24.66 4.29
CA ALA A 318 39.70 -24.44 2.86
C ALA A 318 38.56 -24.24 1.83
N ALA A 319 38.64 -23.05 1.19
CA ALA A 319 38.34 -22.75 -0.21
C ALA A 319 36.88 -22.81 -0.71
N GLY A 320 36.31 -21.62 -0.92
CA GLY A 320 35.09 -21.39 -1.71
C GLY A 320 34.47 -20.04 -1.34
N GLY A 321 34.89 -18.97 -2.01
CA GLY A 321 34.34 -17.63 -1.77
C GLY A 321 32.88 -17.55 -2.16
N PHE A 322 31.98 -17.63 -1.19
CA PHE A 322 30.59 -17.20 -1.35
C PHE A 322 30.51 -15.70 -1.06
N ILE A 323 30.30 -14.91 -2.11
CA ILE A 323 29.92 -13.50 -1.99
C ILE A 323 28.52 -13.50 -1.38
N SER A 324 28.42 -13.15 -0.10
CA SER A 324 27.15 -12.89 0.57
C SER A 324 26.58 -11.58 0.01
N PHE A 325 25.59 -11.68 -0.86
CA PHE A 325 24.73 -10.55 -1.19
C PHE A 325 23.79 -10.32 -0.01
N ALA A 326 24.20 -9.46 0.92
CA ALA A 326 23.27 -8.88 1.87
C ALA A 326 22.31 -7.97 1.08
N PHE A 327 21.16 -8.50 0.69
CA PHE A 327 20.04 -7.69 0.24
C PHE A 327 19.58 -6.84 1.41
N SER A 328 20.05 -5.60 1.44
CA SER A 328 19.56 -4.60 2.37
C SER A 328 18.12 -4.29 1.95
N LEU A 329 17.16 -4.89 2.66
CA LEU A 329 15.75 -4.61 2.48
C LEU A 329 15.52 -3.15 2.87
N MET A 330 15.22 -2.28 1.91
CA MET A 330 14.57 -1.01 2.22
C MET A 330 13.14 -1.36 2.58
N ILE A 331 12.86 -1.53 3.87
CA ILE A 331 11.49 -1.60 4.35
C ILE A 331 10.95 -0.17 4.20
N PRO A 332 9.90 0.06 3.39
CA PRO A 332 9.24 1.35 3.36
C PRO A 332 8.56 1.56 4.70
N PHE A 333 9.27 2.17 5.65
CA PHE A 333 8.61 2.83 6.77
C PHE A 333 8.07 4.14 6.19
N VAL A 334 6.90 4.09 5.56
CA VAL A 334 6.19 5.29 5.12
C VAL A 334 5.65 5.93 6.39
N LEU A 335 6.45 6.77 7.04
CA LEU A 335 5.89 7.73 7.96
C LEU A 335 5.38 8.91 7.16
N LEU A 336 4.17 9.27 7.49
CA LEU A 336 3.19 9.80 6.59
C LEU A 336 2.76 11.13 7.16
N LEU A 337 3.05 12.23 6.47
CA LEU A 337 2.69 13.55 6.97
C LEU A 337 2.15 14.46 5.87
N VAL A 338 0.83 14.66 6.02
CA VAL A 338 -0.03 15.74 5.49
C VAL A 338 -0.32 15.58 3.99
N ALA A 339 -1.51 15.82 3.42
CA ALA A 339 -2.78 16.38 3.90
C ALA A 339 -3.95 15.37 3.97
#